data_AF-A0A536SCV6-F1
#
_entry.id   AF-A0A536SCV6-F1
#
_cell.length_a   1.000
_cell.length_b   1.000
_cell.length_c   1.000
_cell.angle_alpha   90.00
_cell.angle_beta   90.00
_cell.angle_gamma   90.00
#
_symmetry.space_group_name_H-M   'P 1'
#
loop_
_entity.id
_entity.type
_entity.pdbx_description
1 polymer ?
#
loop_
_entity_poly.entity_id
_entity_poly.type
_entity_poly.pdbx_seq_one_letter_code
_entity_poly.pdbx_strand_id
1 'polypeptide(L)'
;MGGAQPRFVRRLRIRAHCPGPAAQYFHGVAALAGGPEEACSAPRERTGFRDQPGQGGGVAASLAERSVVDLKDIKLYVDDRPEDGAFRVHRDLFADPELFELEQKYIFECTWAFLAFESQLAKPHDYIATHIGRVPVMVTRDAAGNLGAFLNVCRHKGTMLARAESGNRKYHVCNYHGWAYDSGGRNIDVKDRKSACYGAAFDAEDHDLVPLARFANYKGLLFGSLNADVLALEDYLGELKFFLDLALEQGPRGMECVPGRITYTFDANWKLQMDNGVDQYHLTSTHTSFMEVVRQREKAKTGNQAARAFDWDKRLAQDGGSFNFEHGHTAIWLNQAQPERRQVYASREEIRKRVGDKRAEWMLKLRNIVVFPNMQIADSTSLLLRTFRPLAVNKTEMRVYCMAPLGEPPAQRAWRLRQFEDFFNVSGLATPDDTSVYEDSQAGFAAPVSWLQGYQRGMAATEPGASALAREIGI
;
A
#
# COMPACT_ATOMS: atom_id res chain seq x y z
N MET A 1 -17.81 25.99 49.57
CA MET A 1 -16.34 26.14 49.63
C MET A 1 -15.77 24.75 49.92
N GLY A 2 -14.91 24.10 49.14
CA GLY A 2 -14.20 24.43 47.91
C GLY A 2 -13.93 23.14 47.14
N GLY A 3 -13.94 23.23 45.81
CA GLY A 3 -13.70 22.12 44.89
C GLY A 3 -12.22 21.78 44.73
N ALA A 4 -11.94 20.52 44.47
CA ALA A 4 -10.65 20.04 43.98
C ALA A 4 -10.79 19.74 42.47
N GLN A 5 -10.04 20.50 41.66
CA GLN A 5 -9.90 20.31 40.21
C GLN A 5 -9.08 19.05 39.88
N PRO A 6 -9.42 18.27 38.84
CA PRO A 6 -8.49 17.35 38.24
C PRO A 6 -7.57 18.07 37.23
N ARG A 7 -6.31 17.63 37.24
CA ARG A 7 -5.16 18.19 36.53
C ARG A 7 -5.20 17.90 35.02
N PHE A 8 -4.95 18.96 34.24
CA PHE A 8 -4.35 19.03 32.90
C PHE A 8 -4.38 17.79 31.98
N VAL A 9 -5.29 17.80 31.00
CA VAL A 9 -5.11 17.09 29.72
C VAL A 9 -4.18 17.93 28.84
N ARG A 10 -2.96 17.45 28.56
CA ARG A 10 -2.08 18.04 27.55
C ARG A 10 -2.70 17.77 26.16
N ARG A 11 -3.36 18.77 25.58
CA ARG A 11 -3.68 18.80 24.14
C ARG A 11 -2.37 18.92 23.36
N LEU A 12 -1.96 17.86 22.69
CA LEU A 12 -0.88 17.91 21.71
C LEU A 12 -1.40 18.69 20.49
N ARG A 13 -0.92 19.93 20.31
CA ARG A 13 -1.13 20.67 19.07
C ARG A 13 -0.17 20.11 18.03
N ILE A 14 -0.68 19.41 17.03
CA ILE A 14 0.07 19.16 15.79
C ILE A 14 0.28 20.53 15.14
N ARG A 15 1.46 21.13 15.33
CA ARG A 15 1.92 22.25 14.51
C ARG A 15 2.64 21.63 13.31
N ALA A 16 1.94 21.51 12.19
CA ALA A 16 2.60 21.38 10.89
C ALA A 16 3.32 22.72 10.61
N HIS A 17 4.59 22.80 11.00
CA HIS A 17 5.48 23.89 10.62
C HIS A 17 6.53 23.29 9.70
N CYS A 18 6.32 23.47 8.39
CA CYS A 18 7.30 23.18 7.37
C CYS A 18 7.96 24.51 6.99
N PRO A 19 9.16 24.86 7.49
CA PRO A 19 9.87 26.03 7.01
C PRO A 19 10.57 25.69 5.69
N GLY A 20 10.00 26.14 4.57
CA GLY A 20 10.70 26.16 3.30
C GLY A 20 11.39 27.51 3.06
N PRO A 21 12.58 27.52 2.46
CA PRO A 21 13.02 28.64 1.65
C PRO A 21 13.39 28.16 0.25
N ALA A 22 12.52 28.40 -0.73
CA ALA A 22 12.90 28.38 -2.15
C ALA A 22 11.84 29.13 -2.98
N ALA A 23 11.74 30.43 -2.76
CA ALA A 23 11.17 31.35 -3.73
C ALA A 23 12.27 32.33 -4.12
N GLN A 24 12.93 32.07 -5.25
CA GLN A 24 13.63 33.05 -6.08
C GLN A 24 14.14 32.33 -7.34
N TYR A 25 14.15 33.05 -8.46
CA TYR A 25 14.55 32.64 -9.82
C TYR A 25 13.48 32.01 -10.71
N PHE A 26 12.55 32.84 -11.19
CA PHE A 26 12.09 32.75 -12.59
C PHE A 26 11.95 34.16 -13.16
N HIS A 27 12.93 34.57 -13.96
CA HIS A 27 12.82 35.68 -14.89
C HIS A 27 13.37 35.23 -16.25
N GLY A 28 12.52 35.30 -17.28
CA GLY A 28 12.88 35.44 -18.69
C GLY A 28 13.51 34.22 -19.36
N VAL A 29 12.91 33.76 -20.46
CA VAL A 29 13.23 34.23 -21.82
C VAL A 29 12.25 33.55 -22.79
N ALA A 30 11.52 34.37 -23.54
CA ALA A 30 10.84 33.99 -24.77
C ALA A 30 11.82 34.17 -25.95
N ALA A 31 11.84 33.24 -26.92
CA ALA A 31 11.93 33.52 -28.36
C ALA A 31 12.30 32.28 -29.22
N LEU A 32 11.41 31.99 -30.18
CA LEU A 32 11.62 31.72 -31.61
C LEU A 32 12.27 30.40 -32.11
N ALA A 33 11.46 29.62 -32.83
CA ALA A 33 11.65 29.04 -34.19
C ALA A 33 10.58 27.94 -34.40
N GLY A 34 9.84 27.74 -35.49
CA GLY A 34 9.95 28.20 -36.87
C GLY A 34 9.88 27.04 -37.87
N GLY A 35 8.72 26.35 -37.99
CA GLY A 35 8.24 25.47 -39.10
C GLY A 35 9.12 24.31 -39.65
N PRO A 36 8.63 23.49 -40.61
CA PRO A 36 7.30 23.43 -41.24
C PRO A 36 6.56 22.08 -41.11
N GLU A 37 5.31 22.10 -41.57
CA GLU A 37 4.32 21.03 -41.67
C GLU A 37 4.72 19.89 -42.63
N GLU A 38 4.25 18.67 -42.32
CA GLU A 38 3.83 17.72 -43.37
C GLU A 38 2.63 16.89 -42.90
N ALA A 39 1.69 16.73 -43.83
CA ALA A 39 0.32 16.31 -43.63
C ALA A 39 0.16 14.79 -43.47
N CYS A 40 -0.85 14.37 -42.69
CA CYS A 40 -1.44 13.04 -42.86
C CYS A 40 -2.96 13.12 -42.81
N SER A 41 -3.55 12.77 -43.95
CA SER A 41 -4.97 12.76 -44.30
C SER A 41 -5.79 11.75 -43.50
N ALA A 42 -6.95 12.18 -43.02
CA ALA A 42 -8.09 11.30 -42.72
C ALA A 42 -9.05 11.26 -43.93
N PRO A 43 -9.86 10.18 -44.07
CA PRO A 43 -11.29 10.47 -44.18
C PRO A 43 -12.20 9.40 -43.55
N ARG A 44 -13.31 9.83 -42.94
CA ARG A 44 -14.67 9.65 -43.50
C ARG A 44 -15.75 10.16 -42.53
N GLU A 45 -16.54 11.09 -43.04
CA GLU A 45 -17.77 11.62 -42.45
C GLU A 45 -18.92 10.60 -42.45
N ARG A 46 -19.81 10.73 -41.46
CA ARG A 46 -21.25 10.56 -41.63
C ARG A 46 -22.01 11.62 -40.80
N THR A 47 -22.56 12.60 -41.51
CA THR A 47 -23.91 13.22 -41.37
C THR A 47 -24.68 12.89 -40.08
N GLY A 48 -25.25 13.80 -39.30
CA GLY A 48 -25.68 15.18 -39.51
C GLY A 48 -27.05 15.34 -38.83
N PHE A 49 -27.28 16.36 -38.00
CA PHE A 49 -28.62 16.88 -37.71
C PHE A 49 -28.55 18.34 -37.24
N ARG A 50 -29.49 19.13 -37.77
CA ARG A 50 -29.62 20.60 -37.75
C ARG A 50 -29.80 21.22 -36.37
N ASP A 51 -29.23 22.41 -36.21
CA ASP A 51 -29.62 23.40 -35.20
C ASP A 51 -31.00 24.03 -35.50
N GLN A 52 -31.84 24.11 -34.46
CA GLN A 52 -32.85 25.16 -34.29
C GLN A 52 -32.82 25.67 -32.83
N PRO A 53 -33.00 26.98 -32.59
CA PRO A 53 -32.95 27.56 -31.25
C PRO A 53 -34.33 27.44 -30.58
N GLY A 54 -34.39 26.78 -29.43
CA GLY A 54 -35.59 26.65 -28.60
C GLY A 54 -35.27 26.91 -27.13
N GLN A 55 -35.91 27.94 -26.58
CA GLN A 55 -35.84 28.35 -25.18
C GLN A 55 -36.23 27.22 -24.22
N GLY A 56 -35.41 27.00 -23.19
CA GLY A 56 -35.74 26.14 -22.05
C GLY A 56 -34.77 26.42 -20.91
N GLY A 57 -35.30 26.91 -19.79
CA GLY A 57 -34.55 27.42 -18.64
C GLY A 57 -33.44 26.48 -18.17
N GLY A 58 -32.19 26.89 -18.39
CA GLY A 58 -31.01 26.24 -17.86
C GLY A 58 -30.86 26.56 -16.38
N VAL A 59 -30.70 25.49 -15.60
CA VAL A 59 -30.30 25.49 -14.20
C VAL A 59 -28.90 26.12 -14.11
N ALA A 60 -28.86 27.44 -14.03
CA ALA A 60 -27.70 28.20 -13.59
C ALA A 60 -27.69 28.19 -12.06
N ALA A 61 -27.40 27.04 -11.45
CA ALA A 61 -27.09 26.93 -10.03
C ALA A 61 -25.57 26.77 -9.87
N SER A 62 -24.94 27.94 -9.73
CA SER A 62 -23.68 28.25 -9.04
C SER A 62 -22.44 27.40 -9.34
N LEU A 63 -21.70 27.81 -10.37
CA LEU A 63 -20.22 27.70 -10.46
C LEU A 63 -19.52 28.88 -9.75
N ALA A 64 -20.20 29.55 -8.81
CA ALA A 64 -19.68 30.69 -8.07
C ALA A 64 -19.98 30.52 -6.57
N GLU A 65 -19.04 29.89 -5.88
CA GLU A 65 -18.52 30.20 -4.53
C GLU A 65 -17.68 29.00 -4.02
N ARG A 66 -16.61 28.64 -4.73
CA ARG A 66 -15.44 28.05 -4.04
C ARG A 66 -14.68 29.21 -3.39
N SER A 67 -15.29 29.82 -2.39
CA SER A 67 -14.60 30.75 -1.50
C SER A 67 -13.52 29.96 -0.77
N VAL A 68 -12.26 30.24 -1.09
CA VAL A 68 -11.02 29.90 -0.36
C VAL A 68 -11.20 28.78 0.67
N VAL A 69 -11.53 27.58 0.20
CA VAL A 69 -11.58 26.40 1.04
C VAL A 69 -10.13 26.02 1.29
N ASP A 70 -9.66 26.06 2.54
CA ASP A 70 -8.39 25.42 2.86
C ASP A 70 -8.62 23.93 2.66
N LEU A 71 -8.22 23.41 1.49
CA LEU A 71 -8.29 21.99 1.13
C LEU A 71 -7.56 21.10 2.17
N LYS A 72 -6.78 21.71 3.07
CA LYS A 72 -6.12 21.05 4.20
C LYS A 72 -7.03 20.89 5.43
N ASP A 73 -8.19 21.56 5.51
CA ASP A 73 -9.11 21.34 6.61
C ASP A 73 -9.88 20.04 6.38
N ILE A 74 -9.30 18.95 6.89
CA ILE A 74 -9.85 17.60 6.81
C ILE A 74 -11.28 17.49 7.35
N LYS A 75 -11.72 18.41 8.22
CA LYS A 75 -13.08 18.43 8.78
C LYS A 75 -14.17 18.70 7.74
N LEU A 76 -13.79 19.23 6.58
CA LEU A 76 -14.71 19.38 5.45
C LEU A 76 -15.05 18.05 4.80
N TYR A 77 -14.16 17.07 4.98
CA TYR A 77 -14.23 15.77 4.32
C TYR A 77 -14.50 14.62 5.28
N VAL A 78 -14.34 14.83 6.58
CA VAL A 78 -14.60 13.83 7.62
C VAL A 78 -15.43 14.46 8.73
N ASP A 79 -16.61 13.91 8.97
CA ASP A 79 -17.45 14.21 10.13
C ASP A 79 -17.14 13.19 11.22
N ASP A 80 -16.21 13.51 12.12
CA ASP A 80 -15.74 12.65 13.21
C ASP A 80 -16.23 13.18 14.57
N ARG A 81 -17.43 12.75 14.97
CA ARG A 81 -18.07 13.09 16.25
C ARG A 81 -18.56 11.80 16.92
N PRO A 82 -17.64 10.97 17.43
CA PRO A 82 -17.99 9.67 17.98
C PRO A 82 -18.91 9.76 19.21
N GLU A 83 -18.85 10.86 19.97
CA GLU A 83 -19.75 11.16 21.07
C GLU A 83 -21.21 11.33 20.64
N ASP A 84 -21.44 11.80 19.41
CA ASP A 84 -22.76 11.92 18.78
C ASP A 84 -23.16 10.63 18.05
N GLY A 85 -22.30 9.61 18.08
CA GLY A 85 -22.42 8.42 17.25
C GLY A 85 -22.23 8.71 15.76
N ALA A 86 -21.57 9.81 15.39
CA ALA A 86 -21.40 10.26 14.01
C ALA A 86 -19.98 10.00 13.48
N PHE A 87 -19.90 9.26 12.37
CA PHE A 87 -18.67 9.13 11.57
C PHE A 87 -19.03 9.06 10.08
N ARG A 88 -18.64 10.04 9.28
CA ARG A 88 -18.95 10.09 7.85
C ARG A 88 -17.76 10.55 7.04
N VAL A 89 -17.65 10.01 5.83
CA VAL A 89 -16.55 10.31 4.90
C VAL A 89 -17.16 10.95 3.66
N HIS A 90 -16.64 12.10 3.26
CA HIS A 90 -17.08 12.79 2.05
C HIS A 90 -16.54 12.08 0.80
N ARG A 91 -17.36 11.94 -0.24
CA ARG A 91 -16.95 11.23 -1.49
C ARG A 91 -15.68 11.82 -2.12
N ASP A 92 -15.46 13.12 -1.94
CA ASP A 92 -14.37 13.84 -2.60
C ASP A 92 -13.00 13.30 -2.17
N LEU A 93 -12.88 12.68 -0.99
CA LEU A 93 -11.65 11.97 -0.60
C LEU A 93 -11.27 10.89 -1.62
N PHE A 94 -12.22 10.31 -2.35
CA PHE A 94 -11.97 9.29 -3.36
C PHE A 94 -11.94 9.84 -4.80
N ALA A 95 -12.32 11.10 -5.02
CA ALA A 95 -12.59 11.62 -6.36
C ALA A 95 -11.90 12.95 -6.70
N ASP A 96 -11.48 13.74 -5.71
CA ASP A 96 -10.87 15.05 -5.92
C ASP A 96 -9.37 14.93 -6.26
N PRO A 97 -8.94 15.34 -7.46
CA PRO A 97 -7.53 15.33 -7.83
C PRO A 97 -6.65 16.23 -6.95
N GLU A 98 -7.17 17.33 -6.40
CA GLU A 98 -6.39 18.23 -5.54
C GLU A 98 -6.09 17.57 -4.18
N LEU A 99 -7.06 16.82 -3.63
CA LEU A 99 -6.83 16.00 -2.43
C LEU A 99 -5.81 14.89 -2.72
N PHE A 100 -5.89 14.23 -3.88
CA PHE A 100 -4.92 13.23 -4.27
C PHE A 100 -3.47 13.78 -4.29
N GLU A 101 -3.26 14.99 -4.79
CA GLU A 101 -1.94 15.64 -4.77
C GLU A 101 -1.44 15.90 -3.32
N LEU A 102 -2.35 16.26 -2.42
CA LEU A 102 -2.04 16.39 -0.99
C LEU A 102 -1.71 15.02 -0.35
N GLU A 103 -2.44 13.96 -0.70
CA GLU A 103 -2.16 12.60 -0.25
C GLU A 103 -0.77 12.12 -0.71
N GLN A 104 -0.41 12.34 -1.98
CA GLN A 104 0.93 12.01 -2.47
C GLN A 104 2.00 12.68 -1.63
N LYS A 105 1.85 13.99 -1.39
CA LYS A 105 2.84 14.78 -0.66
C LYS A 105 2.91 14.45 0.82
N TYR A 106 1.78 14.43 1.52
CA TYR A 106 1.73 14.39 2.99
C TYR A 106 1.52 12.99 3.57
N ILE A 107 1.08 12.02 2.76
CA ILE A 107 0.99 10.62 3.16
C ILE A 107 2.17 9.87 2.55
N PHE A 108 2.16 9.62 1.23
CA PHE A 108 3.10 8.68 0.61
C PHE A 108 4.55 9.17 0.64
N GLU A 109 4.79 10.46 0.45
CA GLU A 109 6.13 11.06 0.40
C GLU A 109 6.66 11.52 1.78
N CYS A 110 5.84 11.50 2.84
CA CYS A 110 6.22 12.01 4.17
C CYS A 110 6.20 10.97 5.30
N THR A 111 5.61 9.79 5.10
CA THR A 111 5.57 8.70 6.10
C THR A 111 6.49 7.53 5.73
N TRP A 112 6.42 6.43 6.48
CA TRP A 112 7.03 5.15 6.11
C TRP A 112 6.26 4.46 4.98
N ALA A 113 6.95 4.01 3.95
CA ALA A 113 6.39 3.18 2.89
C ALA A 113 7.12 1.83 2.84
N PHE A 114 6.36 0.75 2.67
CA PHE A 114 6.93 -0.57 2.41
C PHE A 114 7.56 -0.60 1.01
N LEU A 115 8.76 -1.16 0.91
CA LEU A 115 9.55 -1.18 -0.33
C LEU A 115 9.72 -2.59 -0.89
N ALA A 116 10.09 -3.55 -0.05
CA ALA A 116 10.42 -4.92 -0.45
C ALA A 116 10.44 -5.86 0.76
N PHE A 117 10.35 -7.16 0.47
CA PHE A 117 10.66 -8.21 1.42
C PHE A 117 12.12 -8.65 1.25
N GLU A 118 12.86 -8.83 2.35
CA GLU A 118 14.30 -9.10 2.33
C GLU A 118 14.67 -10.36 1.52
N SER A 119 13.82 -11.39 1.52
CA SER A 119 14.04 -12.61 0.73
C SER A 119 14.11 -12.36 -0.78
N GLN A 120 13.60 -11.22 -1.25
CA GLN A 120 13.72 -10.80 -2.66
C GLN A 120 15.13 -10.29 -3.00
N LEU A 121 15.96 -9.99 -1.98
CA LEU A 121 17.35 -9.59 -2.09
C LEU A 121 18.25 -10.62 -1.41
N ALA A 122 18.18 -11.89 -1.83
CA ALA A 122 18.87 -12.98 -1.14
C ALA A 122 20.39 -13.01 -1.37
N LYS A 123 20.87 -12.48 -2.51
CA LYS A 123 22.27 -12.53 -2.92
C LYS A 123 22.91 -11.13 -2.91
N PRO A 124 24.23 -11.03 -2.68
CA PRO A 124 24.96 -9.79 -2.93
C PRO A 124 24.67 -9.26 -4.34
N HIS A 125 24.53 -7.95 -4.46
CA HIS A 125 24.19 -7.22 -5.68
C HIS A 125 22.73 -7.37 -6.16
N ASP A 126 21.88 -8.11 -5.45
CA ASP A 126 20.45 -8.08 -5.74
C ASP A 126 19.90 -6.65 -5.50
N TYR A 127 18.96 -6.25 -6.34
CA TYR A 127 18.25 -4.99 -6.18
C TYR A 127 16.77 -5.14 -6.52
N ILE A 128 15.95 -4.29 -5.90
CA ILE A 128 14.54 -4.05 -6.22
C ILE A 128 14.36 -2.57 -6.51
N ALA A 129 13.82 -2.23 -7.69
CA ALA A 129 13.42 -0.88 -8.06
C ALA A 129 11.91 -0.71 -7.83
N THR A 130 11.53 0.30 -7.07
CA THR A 130 10.14 0.59 -6.66
C THR A 130 9.95 2.10 -6.50
N HIS A 131 8.87 2.54 -5.85
CA HIS A 131 8.56 3.94 -5.63
C HIS A 131 8.12 4.23 -4.18
N ILE A 132 8.41 5.44 -3.71
CA ILE A 132 7.75 6.06 -2.55
C ILE A 132 6.91 7.21 -3.10
N GLY A 133 5.58 7.09 -3.06
CA GLY A 133 4.69 7.98 -3.80
C GLY A 133 5.09 8.04 -5.27
N ARG A 134 5.50 9.23 -5.73
CA ARG A 134 5.96 9.46 -7.11
C ARG A 134 7.48 9.33 -7.31
N VAL A 135 8.24 9.18 -6.23
CA VAL A 135 9.70 9.19 -6.28
C VAL A 135 10.23 7.79 -6.55
N PRO A 136 11.01 7.56 -7.63
CA PRO A 136 11.60 6.26 -7.91
C PRO A 136 12.75 5.99 -6.94
N VAL A 137 12.73 4.80 -6.32
CA VAL A 137 13.72 4.36 -5.33
C VAL A 137 14.25 2.98 -5.69
N MET A 138 15.42 2.63 -5.16
CA MET A 138 16.07 1.35 -5.37
C MET A 138 16.60 0.83 -4.03
N VAL A 139 16.17 -0.37 -3.66
CA VAL A 139 16.71 -1.13 -2.52
C VAL A 139 17.76 -2.09 -3.07
N THR A 140 18.93 -2.15 -2.44
CA THR A 140 20.04 -2.99 -2.87
C THR A 140 20.61 -3.80 -1.70
N ARG A 141 21.20 -4.95 -2.03
CA ARG A 141 22.18 -5.62 -1.16
C ARG A 141 23.56 -5.42 -1.74
N ASP A 142 24.48 -4.84 -0.98
CA ASP A 142 25.82 -4.54 -1.47
C ASP A 142 26.72 -5.80 -1.56
N ALA A 143 27.98 -5.61 -1.94
CA ALA A 143 28.98 -6.68 -2.03
C ALA A 143 29.29 -7.36 -0.68
N ALA A 144 29.19 -6.59 0.42
CA ALA A 144 29.45 -7.04 1.78
C ALA A 144 28.21 -7.68 2.43
N GLY A 145 27.06 -7.64 1.75
CA GLY A 145 25.79 -8.19 2.22
C GLY A 145 24.92 -7.18 2.98
N ASN A 146 25.31 -5.90 3.07
CA ASN A 146 24.51 -4.88 3.74
C ASN A 146 23.36 -4.43 2.85
N LEU A 147 22.20 -4.16 3.46
CA LEU A 147 21.05 -3.59 2.77
C LEU A 147 21.14 -2.06 2.75
N GLY A 148 20.84 -1.46 1.61
CA GLY A 148 20.72 -0.01 1.43
C GLY A 148 19.52 0.36 0.56
N ALA A 149 19.10 1.62 0.64
CA ALA A 149 18.06 2.16 -0.24
C ALA A 149 18.43 3.58 -0.68
N PHE A 150 18.26 3.85 -1.97
CA PHE A 150 18.68 5.08 -2.62
C PHE A 150 17.59 5.64 -3.53
N LEU A 151 17.65 6.94 -3.81
CA LEU A 151 16.91 7.50 -4.95
C LEU A 151 17.42 6.83 -6.24
N ASN A 152 16.52 6.30 -7.06
CA ASN A 152 16.86 5.60 -8.30
C ASN A 152 17.09 6.62 -9.43
N VAL A 153 18.03 7.53 -9.21
CA VAL A 153 18.24 8.70 -10.07
C VAL A 153 19.74 8.98 -10.16
N CYS A 154 20.27 9.04 -11.38
CA CYS A 154 21.64 9.46 -11.63
C CYS A 154 21.82 10.93 -11.22
N ARG A 155 22.85 11.21 -10.40
CA ARG A 155 23.20 12.56 -9.92
C ARG A 155 23.55 13.56 -11.01
N HIS A 156 23.90 13.09 -12.22
CA HIS A 156 24.32 13.97 -13.31
C HIS A 156 23.14 14.73 -13.95
N LYS A 157 22.15 14.03 -14.50
CA LYS A 157 21.03 14.62 -15.27
C LYS A 157 19.67 13.99 -14.94
N GLY A 158 19.54 13.29 -13.82
CA GLY A 158 18.26 12.77 -13.37
C GLY A 158 17.79 11.48 -14.04
N THR A 159 18.62 10.83 -14.86
CA THR A 159 18.24 9.58 -15.53
C THR A 159 18.05 8.44 -14.54
N MET A 160 16.92 7.73 -14.64
CA MET A 160 16.66 6.55 -13.82
C MET A 160 17.66 5.43 -14.12
N LEU A 161 18.29 4.88 -13.08
CA LEU A 161 19.39 3.91 -13.21
C LEU A 161 18.87 2.49 -13.43
N ALA A 162 18.06 2.00 -12.50
CA ALA A 162 17.42 0.69 -12.58
C ALA A 162 16.04 0.82 -13.24
N ARG A 163 15.95 0.39 -14.50
CA ARG A 163 14.69 0.38 -15.28
C ARG A 163 13.91 -0.92 -15.16
N ALA A 164 14.60 -2.04 -14.91
CA ALA A 164 13.96 -3.30 -14.58
C ALA A 164 13.63 -3.31 -13.08
N GLU A 165 12.46 -3.84 -12.73
CA GLU A 165 11.95 -3.87 -11.34
C GLU A 165 12.85 -4.63 -10.37
N SER A 166 13.63 -5.59 -10.86
CA SER A 166 14.54 -6.37 -10.03
C SER A 166 15.68 -6.92 -10.86
N GLY A 167 16.80 -7.23 -10.21
CA GLY A 167 17.89 -7.95 -10.84
C GLY A 167 19.09 -8.09 -9.92
N ASN A 168 20.20 -8.54 -10.49
CA ASN A 168 21.49 -8.63 -9.80
C ASN A 168 22.54 -7.82 -10.59
N ARG A 169 23.11 -6.78 -9.98
CA ARG A 169 24.04 -5.84 -10.64
C ARG A 169 25.09 -5.31 -9.67
N LYS A 170 26.36 -5.63 -9.94
CA LYS A 170 27.49 -5.04 -9.20
C LYS A 170 27.59 -3.53 -9.40
N TYR A 171 27.29 -3.07 -10.62
CA TYR A 171 27.34 -1.66 -11.01
C TYR A 171 26.04 -1.23 -11.69
N HIS A 172 25.53 -0.07 -11.31
CA HIS A 172 24.45 0.64 -11.96
C HIS A 172 25.04 1.73 -12.86
N VAL A 173 25.19 1.43 -14.15
CA VAL A 173 25.74 2.37 -15.14
C VAL A 173 24.61 3.16 -15.78
N CYS A 174 24.68 4.48 -15.67
CA CYS A 174 23.71 5.39 -16.27
C CYS A 174 23.76 5.27 -17.80
N ASN A 175 22.62 4.94 -18.41
CA ASN A 175 22.48 4.77 -19.85
C ASN A 175 22.51 6.09 -20.64
N TYR A 176 22.60 7.25 -19.96
CA TYR A 176 22.75 8.53 -20.63
C TYR A 176 24.22 8.85 -20.91
N HIS A 177 25.02 9.05 -19.85
CA HIS A 177 26.41 9.51 -19.97
C HIS A 177 27.45 8.58 -19.32
N GLY A 178 27.04 7.39 -18.88
CA GLY A 178 27.97 6.38 -18.39
C GLY A 178 28.49 6.56 -16.96
N TRP A 179 27.95 7.51 -16.18
CA TRP A 179 28.27 7.58 -14.74
C TRP A 179 27.89 6.26 -14.06
N ALA A 180 28.83 5.67 -13.33
CA ALA A 180 28.66 4.35 -12.74
C ALA A 180 28.69 4.40 -11.22
N TYR A 181 27.77 3.65 -10.61
CA TYR A 181 27.64 3.53 -9.17
C TYR A 181 27.75 2.06 -8.78
N ASP A 182 28.39 1.75 -7.67
CA ASP A 182 28.36 0.39 -7.12
C ASP A 182 27.02 0.07 -6.44
N SER A 183 26.80 -1.19 -6.09
CA SER A 183 25.57 -1.64 -5.40
C SER A 183 25.40 -1.05 -3.99
N GLY A 184 26.44 -0.43 -3.43
CA GLY A 184 26.39 0.34 -2.18
C GLY A 184 26.08 1.83 -2.38
N GLY A 185 25.81 2.25 -3.62
CA GLY A 185 25.43 3.61 -3.98
C GLY A 185 26.61 4.55 -4.25
N ARG A 186 27.85 4.12 -4.05
CA ARG A 186 29.02 4.97 -4.26
C ARG A 186 29.28 5.17 -5.75
N ASN A 187 29.55 6.40 -6.17
CA ASN A 187 30.01 6.71 -7.51
C ASN A 187 31.44 6.19 -7.69
N ILE A 188 31.62 5.29 -8.65
CA ILE A 188 32.91 4.67 -8.93
C ILE A 188 33.53 5.18 -10.23
N ASP A 189 32.73 5.79 -11.09
CA ASP A 189 33.21 6.36 -12.35
C ASP A 189 32.35 7.55 -12.79
N VAL A 190 33.04 8.61 -13.17
CA VAL A 190 32.53 9.75 -13.91
C VAL A 190 33.25 9.71 -15.25
N LYS A 191 32.50 9.45 -16.32
CA LYS A 191 33.04 9.30 -17.66
C LYS A 191 33.92 10.50 -18.03
N ASP A 192 35.12 10.22 -18.56
CA ASP A 192 36.10 11.21 -19.02
C ASP A 192 36.55 12.23 -17.94
N ARG A 193 36.36 11.96 -16.63
CA ARG A 193 36.66 12.91 -15.53
C ARG A 193 38.03 13.58 -15.64
N LYS A 194 39.08 12.82 -16.01
CA LYS A 194 40.46 13.33 -16.11
C LYS A 194 40.66 14.33 -17.26
N SER A 195 39.93 14.19 -18.37
CA SER A 195 40.07 15.04 -19.56
C SER A 195 38.94 16.08 -19.69
N ALA A 196 37.87 15.95 -18.91
CA ALA A 196 36.70 16.82 -18.97
C ALA A 196 36.91 18.24 -18.39
N CYS A 197 38.09 18.54 -17.83
CA CYS A 197 38.41 19.85 -17.27
C CYS A 197 37.43 20.33 -16.18
N TYR A 198 36.95 19.40 -15.34
CA TYR A 198 36.15 19.76 -14.16
C TYR A 198 36.95 20.65 -13.19
N GLY A 199 36.28 21.63 -12.58
CA GLY A 199 36.89 22.52 -11.60
C GLY A 199 36.89 21.95 -10.18
N ALA A 200 37.67 22.57 -9.29
CA ALA A 200 37.79 22.14 -7.89
C ALA A 200 36.45 22.08 -7.13
N ALA A 201 35.47 22.91 -7.50
CA ALA A 201 34.12 22.86 -6.91
C ALA A 201 33.42 21.53 -7.22
N PHE A 202 33.52 21.03 -8.45
CA PHE A 202 32.96 19.73 -8.83
C PHE A 202 33.65 18.60 -8.08
N ASP A 203 34.98 18.62 -8.00
CA ASP A 203 35.73 17.58 -7.30
C ASP A 203 35.45 17.52 -5.78
N ALA A 204 34.97 18.63 -5.20
CA ALA A 204 34.57 18.71 -3.80
C ALA A 204 33.11 18.28 -3.55
N GLU A 205 32.31 18.07 -4.60
CA GLU A 205 30.94 17.57 -4.46
C GLU A 205 30.90 16.07 -4.16
N ASP A 206 29.88 15.65 -3.41
CA ASP A 206 29.53 14.24 -3.30
C ASP A 206 28.71 13.81 -4.52
N HIS A 207 29.27 12.86 -5.27
CA HIS A 207 28.68 12.31 -6.48
C HIS A 207 27.94 10.98 -6.24
N ASP A 208 27.92 10.44 -5.01
CA ASP A 208 27.27 9.18 -4.68
C ASP A 208 25.75 9.26 -4.87
N LEU A 209 25.08 8.10 -4.95
CA LEU A 209 23.62 8.07 -4.92
C LEU A 209 23.11 8.63 -3.59
N VAL A 210 22.03 9.41 -3.65
CA VAL A 210 21.40 9.94 -2.44
C VAL A 210 20.68 8.78 -1.72
N PRO A 211 21.08 8.44 -0.47
CA PRO A 211 20.36 7.44 0.30
C PRO A 211 18.97 7.96 0.68
N LEU A 212 18.02 7.06 0.93
CA LEU A 212 16.75 7.45 1.53
C LEU A 212 16.99 8.08 2.91
N ALA A 213 16.19 9.09 3.26
CA ALA A 213 16.32 9.79 4.53
C ALA A 213 16.17 8.84 5.73
N ARG A 214 15.29 7.84 5.61
CA ARG A 214 15.20 6.70 6.52
C ARG A 214 15.05 5.40 5.74
N PHE A 215 15.68 4.36 6.24
CA PHE A 215 15.54 2.98 5.78
C PHE A 215 15.68 2.05 6.97
N ALA A 216 14.77 1.09 7.12
CA ALA A 216 14.75 0.17 8.25
C ALA A 216 14.19 -1.20 7.85
N ASN A 217 14.63 -2.22 8.58
CA ASN A 217 14.20 -3.60 8.42
C ASN A 217 13.45 -4.04 9.67
N TYR A 218 12.19 -4.46 9.50
CA TYR A 218 11.40 -5.11 10.54
C TYR A 218 11.15 -6.58 10.16
N LYS A 219 11.98 -7.50 10.69
CA LYS A 219 11.89 -8.96 10.47
C LYS A 219 11.75 -9.38 9.00
N GLY A 220 12.48 -8.70 8.11
CA GLY A 220 12.47 -8.93 6.67
C GLY A 220 11.54 -7.99 5.89
N LEU A 221 10.68 -7.22 6.55
CA LEU A 221 9.92 -6.15 5.90
C LEU A 221 10.79 -4.90 5.79
N LEU A 222 11.12 -4.48 4.58
CA LEU A 222 11.97 -3.33 4.32
C LEU A 222 11.11 -2.09 4.06
N PHE A 223 11.28 -1.07 4.89
CA PHE A 223 10.58 0.21 4.79
C PHE A 223 11.56 1.35 4.52
N GLY A 224 11.08 2.39 3.85
CA GLY A 224 11.81 3.64 3.69
C GLY A 224 10.93 4.87 3.81
N SER A 225 11.57 6.01 4.07
CA SER A 225 10.93 7.32 4.02
C SER A 225 11.84 8.34 3.33
N LEU A 226 11.22 9.25 2.59
CA LEU A 226 11.88 10.43 2.02
C LEU A 226 12.05 11.54 3.07
N ASN A 227 11.33 11.46 4.18
CA ASN A 227 11.39 12.41 5.28
C ASN A 227 12.30 11.89 6.40
N ALA A 228 13.25 12.72 6.84
CA ALA A 228 14.14 12.40 7.95
C ALA A 228 13.44 12.52 9.31
N ASP A 229 12.40 13.35 9.39
CA ASP A 229 11.61 13.64 10.59
C ASP A 229 10.36 12.75 10.63
N VAL A 230 10.61 11.46 10.80
CA VAL A 230 9.59 10.43 11.06
C VAL A 230 9.99 9.65 12.31
N LEU A 231 9.01 9.03 12.96
CA LEU A 231 9.24 8.12 14.07
C LEU A 231 10.19 6.99 13.66
N ALA A 232 10.91 6.41 14.63
CA ALA A 232 11.58 5.13 14.39
C ALA A 232 10.54 4.10 13.92
N LEU A 233 10.93 3.20 13.01
CA LEU A 233 9.97 2.24 12.42
C LEU A 233 9.25 1.42 13.49
N GLU A 234 9.95 1.00 14.54
CA GLU A 234 9.39 0.24 15.66
C GLU A 234 8.30 0.99 16.43
N ASP A 235 8.42 2.32 16.53
CA ASP A 235 7.44 3.19 17.19
C ASP A 235 6.27 3.49 16.24
N TYR A 236 6.57 3.69 14.96
CA TYR A 236 5.55 3.86 13.92
C TYR A 236 4.63 2.65 13.81
N LEU A 237 5.18 1.43 13.84
CA LEU A 237 4.40 0.20 13.82
C LEU A 237 3.64 -0.03 15.14
N GLY A 238 4.17 0.47 16.26
CA GLY A 238 3.54 0.39 17.57
C GLY A 238 3.06 -1.03 17.94
N GLU A 239 1.84 -1.14 18.44
CA GLU A 239 1.24 -2.40 18.88
C GLU A 239 0.86 -3.35 17.72
N LEU A 240 0.77 -2.86 16.49
CA LEU A 240 0.51 -3.69 15.30
C LEU A 240 1.60 -4.76 15.11
N LYS A 241 2.79 -4.53 15.66
CA LYS A 241 3.91 -5.49 15.68
C LYS A 241 3.50 -6.88 16.16
N PHE A 242 2.55 -6.99 17.09
CA PHE A 242 2.00 -8.28 17.50
C PHE A 242 1.43 -9.07 16.31
N PHE A 243 0.63 -8.42 15.46
CA PHE A 243 0.02 -9.05 14.29
C PHE A 243 1.03 -9.33 13.18
N LEU A 244 1.98 -8.43 12.95
CA LEU A 244 3.06 -8.66 12.00
C LEU A 244 3.90 -9.87 12.42
N ASP A 245 4.26 -9.97 13.69
CA ASP A 245 5.05 -11.09 14.21
C ASP A 245 4.30 -12.41 14.10
N LEU A 246 2.97 -12.41 14.23
CA LEU A 246 2.16 -13.61 14.00
C LEU A 246 2.19 -14.09 12.53
N ALA A 247 2.42 -13.21 11.56
CA ALA A 247 2.61 -13.57 10.16
C ALA A 247 4.07 -13.97 9.88
N LEU A 248 5.03 -13.20 10.41
CA LEU A 248 6.46 -13.31 10.13
C LEU A 248 7.16 -14.44 10.89
N GLU A 249 6.56 -14.95 11.97
CA GLU A 249 7.13 -16.03 12.79
C GLU A 249 6.42 -17.38 12.60
N GLN A 250 5.66 -17.58 11.51
CA GLN A 250 5.10 -18.90 11.20
C GLN A 250 6.18 -19.93 10.85
N GLY A 251 7.32 -19.48 10.32
CA GLY A 251 8.47 -20.32 10.01
C GLY A 251 9.58 -20.22 11.06
N PRO A 252 10.27 -21.33 11.42
CA PRO A 252 11.38 -21.30 12.38
C PRO A 252 12.61 -20.54 11.88
N ARG A 253 12.71 -20.30 10.57
CA ARG A 253 13.78 -19.51 9.93
C ARG A 253 13.27 -18.19 9.36
N GLY A 254 12.07 -17.75 9.76
CA GLY A 254 11.37 -16.63 9.15
C GLY A 254 10.60 -17.02 7.89
N MET A 255 10.17 -16.00 7.16
CA MET A 255 9.32 -16.10 5.97
C MET A 255 10.05 -15.67 4.71
N GLU A 256 9.50 -16.01 3.56
CA GLU A 256 9.93 -15.55 2.24
C GLU A 256 8.72 -15.24 1.35
N CYS A 257 8.88 -14.32 0.40
CA CYS A 257 8.02 -14.27 -0.77
C CYS A 257 8.38 -15.42 -1.70
N VAL A 258 7.43 -16.31 -1.99
CA VAL A 258 7.61 -17.36 -2.98
C VAL A 258 7.92 -16.71 -4.34
N PRO A 259 8.92 -17.18 -5.11
CA PRO A 259 9.28 -16.57 -6.39
C PRO A 259 8.08 -16.40 -7.33
N GLY A 260 7.88 -15.17 -7.78
CA GLY A 260 6.71 -14.76 -8.55
C GLY A 260 5.94 -13.65 -7.84
N ARG A 261 5.12 -12.93 -8.61
CA ARG A 261 4.15 -11.96 -8.10
C ARG A 261 3.01 -11.83 -9.08
N ILE A 262 1.90 -11.33 -8.57
CA ILE A 262 0.79 -10.87 -9.41
C ILE A 262 0.85 -9.35 -9.44
N THR A 263 0.61 -8.76 -10.61
CA THR A 263 0.53 -7.31 -10.79
C THR A 263 -0.65 -6.98 -11.67
N TYR A 264 -1.49 -6.06 -11.24
CA TYR A 264 -2.65 -5.57 -11.98
C TYR A 264 -2.95 -4.13 -11.59
N THR A 265 -3.78 -3.46 -12.38
CA THR A 265 -4.35 -2.16 -12.04
C THR A 265 -5.86 -2.28 -11.97
N PHE A 266 -6.49 -1.43 -11.16
CA PHE A 266 -7.93 -1.16 -11.22
C PHE A 266 -8.15 0.35 -11.34
N ASP A 267 -9.20 0.75 -12.06
CA ASP A 267 -9.53 2.16 -12.31
C ASP A 267 -10.37 2.75 -11.16
N ALA A 268 -9.80 2.72 -9.95
CA ALA A 268 -10.39 3.34 -8.76
C ALA A 268 -9.35 3.83 -7.75
N ASN A 269 -9.81 4.63 -6.78
CA ASN A 269 -8.99 5.19 -5.72
C ASN A 269 -8.39 4.12 -4.80
N TRP A 270 -7.13 4.33 -4.41
CA TRP A 270 -6.36 3.39 -3.58
C TRP A 270 -7.00 3.09 -2.21
N LYS A 271 -7.74 4.06 -1.64
CA LYS A 271 -8.38 3.91 -0.34
C LYS A 271 -9.47 2.84 -0.33
N LEU A 272 -10.09 2.54 -1.48
CA LEU A 272 -11.08 1.47 -1.57
C LEU A 272 -10.48 0.09 -1.28
N GLN A 273 -9.25 -0.17 -1.72
CA GLN A 273 -8.53 -1.39 -1.34
C GLN A 273 -8.19 -1.40 0.15
N MET A 274 -7.87 -0.24 0.73
CA MET A 274 -7.57 -0.15 2.15
C MET A 274 -8.81 -0.43 3.00
N ASP A 275 -9.94 0.20 2.67
CA ASP A 275 -11.25 -0.02 3.31
C ASP A 275 -11.69 -1.49 3.18
N ASN A 276 -11.70 -2.03 1.96
CA ASN A 276 -12.05 -3.43 1.70
C ASN A 276 -11.12 -4.40 2.44
N GLY A 277 -9.84 -4.07 2.52
CA GLY A 277 -8.83 -4.93 3.09
C GLY A 277 -9.06 -5.31 4.56
N VAL A 278 -9.78 -4.45 5.28
CA VAL A 278 -10.19 -4.63 6.68
C VAL A 278 -11.72 -4.70 6.83
N ASP A 279 -12.42 -5.03 5.74
CA ASP A 279 -13.87 -5.24 5.75
C ASP A 279 -14.23 -6.72 5.56
N GLN A 280 -14.91 -7.30 6.54
CA GLN A 280 -15.48 -8.66 6.42
C GLN A 280 -16.94 -8.64 5.94
N TYR A 281 -17.59 -7.48 5.91
CA TYR A 281 -19.02 -7.35 5.61
C TYR A 281 -19.33 -7.70 4.15
N HIS A 282 -18.51 -7.25 3.20
CA HIS A 282 -18.73 -7.51 1.77
C HIS A 282 -18.60 -8.99 1.38
N LEU A 283 -17.98 -9.83 2.23
CA LEU A 283 -17.66 -11.22 1.90
C LEU A 283 -18.88 -11.99 1.39
N THR A 284 -20.04 -11.81 2.02
CA THR A 284 -21.25 -12.57 1.69
C THR A 284 -22.07 -12.00 0.54
N SER A 285 -21.83 -10.75 0.14
CA SER A 285 -22.55 -10.09 -0.95
C SER A 285 -21.73 -10.11 -2.24
N THR A 286 -20.51 -9.58 -2.19
CA THR A 286 -19.60 -9.44 -3.33
C THR A 286 -19.17 -10.79 -3.87
N HIS A 287 -18.77 -11.71 -2.98
CA HIS A 287 -18.19 -13.01 -3.37
C HIS A 287 -19.22 -14.14 -3.47
N THR A 288 -20.49 -13.81 -3.78
CA THR A 288 -21.57 -14.80 -3.91
C THR A 288 -21.27 -15.81 -5.02
N SER A 289 -20.72 -15.34 -6.14
CA SER A 289 -20.33 -16.17 -7.28
C SER A 289 -19.30 -17.23 -6.85
N PHE A 290 -18.28 -16.80 -6.12
CA PHE A 290 -17.22 -17.65 -5.60
C PHE A 290 -17.73 -18.68 -4.60
N MET A 291 -18.56 -18.26 -3.63
CA MET A 291 -19.12 -19.19 -2.64
C MET A 291 -19.95 -20.29 -3.31
N GLU A 292 -20.71 -19.96 -4.36
CA GLU A 292 -21.48 -20.94 -5.13
C GLU A 292 -20.56 -21.91 -5.90
N VAL A 293 -19.52 -21.40 -6.57
CA VAL A 293 -18.52 -22.24 -7.25
C VAL A 293 -17.87 -23.22 -6.28
N VAL A 294 -17.50 -22.77 -5.08
CA VAL A 294 -16.91 -23.62 -4.04
C VAL A 294 -17.90 -24.70 -3.58
N ARG A 295 -19.16 -24.33 -3.30
CA ARG A 295 -20.22 -25.29 -2.91
C ARG A 295 -20.44 -26.35 -3.99
N GLN A 296 -20.49 -25.96 -5.26
CA GLN A 296 -20.65 -26.90 -6.37
C GLN A 296 -19.44 -27.84 -6.52
N ARG A 297 -18.21 -27.34 -6.36
CA ARG A 297 -16.98 -28.16 -6.38
C ARG A 297 -16.95 -29.19 -5.26
N GLU A 298 -17.34 -28.81 -4.04
CA GLU A 298 -17.42 -29.73 -2.91
C GLU A 298 -18.50 -30.81 -3.14
N LYS A 299 -19.69 -30.41 -3.61
CA LYS A 299 -20.81 -31.32 -3.90
C LYS A 299 -20.47 -32.33 -5.01
N ALA A 300 -19.86 -31.85 -6.09
CA ALA A 300 -19.54 -32.67 -7.26
C ALA A 300 -18.23 -33.47 -7.12
N LYS A 301 -17.38 -33.13 -6.14
CA LYS A 301 -15.99 -33.63 -6.04
C LYS A 301 -15.18 -33.39 -7.32
N THR A 302 -15.45 -32.28 -8.02
CA THR A 302 -14.78 -31.87 -9.26
C THR A 302 -14.02 -30.56 -9.06
N GLY A 303 -13.17 -30.15 -10.02
CA GLY A 303 -12.40 -28.91 -9.95
C GLY A 303 -11.14 -28.99 -9.07
N ASN A 304 -10.59 -27.84 -8.65
CA ASN A 304 -9.33 -27.75 -7.91
C ASN A 304 -9.50 -28.19 -6.44
N GLN A 305 -9.45 -29.50 -6.19
CA GLN A 305 -9.52 -30.07 -4.84
C GLN A 305 -8.22 -29.85 -4.01
N ALA A 306 -7.15 -29.36 -4.65
CA ALA A 306 -5.90 -29.04 -3.95
C ALA A 306 -6.00 -27.72 -3.17
N ALA A 307 -6.90 -26.81 -3.58
CA ALA A 307 -7.37 -25.72 -2.75
C ALA A 307 -8.39 -26.30 -1.75
N ARG A 308 -7.99 -26.41 -0.48
CA ARG A 308 -8.87 -26.91 0.58
C ARG A 308 -9.82 -25.77 0.92
N ALA A 309 -11.03 -25.81 0.34
CA ALA A 309 -12.09 -24.84 0.59
C ALA A 309 -12.41 -24.68 2.08
N PHE A 310 -13.16 -23.67 2.50
CA PHE A 310 -13.68 -23.58 3.87
C PHE A 310 -15.20 -23.76 3.84
N ASP A 311 -15.75 -24.33 4.92
CA ASP A 311 -17.18 -24.30 5.18
C ASP A 311 -17.57 -22.86 5.58
N TRP A 312 -18.28 -22.17 4.69
CA TRP A 312 -18.63 -20.76 4.86
C TRP A 312 -19.62 -20.54 6.00
N ASP A 313 -20.57 -21.46 6.21
CA ASP A 313 -21.59 -21.31 7.25
C ASP A 313 -20.92 -21.41 8.63
N LYS A 314 -20.00 -22.37 8.80
CA LYS A 314 -19.20 -22.47 10.03
C LYS A 314 -18.31 -21.26 10.26
N ARG A 315 -17.73 -20.72 9.20
CA ARG A 315 -16.84 -19.55 9.26
C ARG A 315 -17.58 -18.27 9.62
N LEU A 316 -18.77 -18.05 9.05
CA LEU A 316 -19.59 -16.87 9.33
C LEU A 316 -20.20 -16.88 10.73
N ALA A 317 -20.29 -18.06 11.36
CA ALA A 317 -20.72 -18.21 12.75
C ALA A 317 -19.62 -17.97 13.79
N GLN A 318 -18.39 -17.63 13.38
CA GLN A 318 -17.27 -17.43 14.29
C GLN A 318 -17.21 -16.01 14.84
N ASP A 319 -16.74 -15.88 16.09
CA ASP A 319 -16.44 -14.56 16.67
C ASP A 319 -15.25 -13.92 15.96
N GLY A 320 -15.32 -12.60 15.79
CA GLY A 320 -14.27 -11.79 15.20
C GLY A 320 -14.35 -10.35 15.68
N GLY A 321 -13.39 -9.56 15.24
CA GLY A 321 -13.32 -8.15 15.60
C GLY A 321 -12.23 -7.41 14.84
N SER A 322 -12.04 -6.15 15.21
CA SER A 322 -11.01 -5.27 14.66
C SER A 322 -10.24 -4.58 15.78
N PHE A 323 -9.01 -4.21 15.47
CA PHE A 323 -8.18 -3.32 16.25
C PHE A 323 -7.71 -2.20 15.34
N ASN A 324 -7.85 -0.96 15.81
CA ASN A 324 -7.27 0.22 15.18
C ASN A 324 -6.15 0.74 16.07
N PHE A 325 -5.03 1.07 15.46
CA PHE A 325 -3.82 1.51 16.16
C PHE A 325 -3.50 2.95 15.80
N GLU A 326 -2.55 3.53 16.53
CA GLU A 326 -1.96 4.80 16.13
C GLU A 326 -1.40 4.73 14.69
N HIS A 327 -1.27 5.90 14.07
CA HIS A 327 -0.68 6.04 12.73
C HIS A 327 -1.44 5.34 11.58
N GLY A 328 -2.73 5.01 11.80
CA GLY A 328 -3.65 4.54 10.77
C GLY A 328 -3.54 3.05 10.45
N HIS A 329 -2.87 2.27 11.30
CA HIS A 329 -2.78 0.83 11.14
C HIS A 329 -4.04 0.13 11.67
N THR A 330 -4.42 -0.96 11.02
CA THR A 330 -5.62 -1.73 11.40
C THR A 330 -5.38 -3.21 11.24
N ALA A 331 -5.94 -4.02 12.15
CA ALA A 331 -6.00 -5.46 12.02
C ALA A 331 -7.42 -5.95 12.26
N ILE A 332 -7.94 -6.81 11.39
CA ILE A 332 -9.14 -7.60 11.65
C ILE A 332 -8.77 -9.03 11.96
N TRP A 333 -9.60 -9.69 12.76
CA TRP A 333 -9.43 -11.10 13.06
C TRP A 333 -10.79 -11.82 13.10
N LEU A 334 -10.75 -13.13 12.85
CA LEU A 334 -11.91 -14.02 12.98
C LEU A 334 -11.40 -15.39 13.48
N ASN A 335 -12.11 -15.97 14.44
CA ASN A 335 -11.88 -17.36 14.85
C ASN A 335 -12.04 -18.30 13.64
N GLN A 336 -11.32 -19.41 13.65
CA GLN A 336 -11.31 -20.36 12.53
C GLN A 336 -11.87 -21.70 13.00
N ALA A 337 -13.05 -22.06 12.52
CA ALA A 337 -13.72 -23.32 12.88
C ALA A 337 -13.00 -24.56 12.36
N GLN A 338 -12.22 -24.41 11.28
CA GLN A 338 -11.49 -25.49 10.62
C GLN A 338 -9.98 -25.17 10.55
N PRO A 339 -9.28 -25.09 11.70
CA PRO A 339 -7.87 -24.69 11.73
C PRO A 339 -6.98 -25.65 10.94
N GLU A 340 -7.38 -26.92 10.78
CA GLU A 340 -6.67 -27.93 9.98
C GLU A 340 -6.65 -27.64 8.47
N ARG A 341 -7.51 -26.73 8.00
CA ARG A 341 -7.50 -26.23 6.61
C ARG A 341 -6.55 -25.05 6.41
N ARG A 342 -5.78 -24.67 7.43
CA ARG A 342 -4.72 -23.64 7.34
C ARG A 342 -3.36 -24.30 7.12
N GLN A 343 -2.55 -23.75 6.22
CA GLN A 343 -1.23 -24.30 5.89
C GLN A 343 -0.33 -24.39 7.13
N VAL A 344 -0.40 -23.39 8.01
CA VAL A 344 0.39 -23.32 9.25
C VAL A 344 0.06 -24.44 10.25
N TYR A 345 -1.09 -25.10 10.13
CA TYR A 345 -1.54 -26.15 11.07
C TYR A 345 -0.62 -27.38 11.12
N ALA A 346 0.05 -27.69 10.01
CA ALA A 346 0.98 -28.83 9.97
C ALA A 346 2.19 -28.62 10.90
N SER A 347 2.54 -27.37 11.19
CA SER A 347 3.66 -26.99 12.06
C SER A 347 3.23 -26.54 13.46
N ARG A 348 1.94 -26.67 13.82
CA ARG A 348 1.37 -26.07 15.04
C ARG A 348 2.09 -26.46 16.34
N GLU A 349 2.54 -27.71 16.47
CA GLU A 349 3.21 -28.19 17.69
C GLU A 349 4.62 -27.60 17.83
N GLU A 350 5.32 -27.41 16.70
CA GLU A 350 6.61 -26.72 16.68
C GLU A 350 6.42 -25.24 17.00
N ILE A 351 5.46 -24.59 16.34
CA ILE A 351 5.13 -23.18 16.56
C ILE A 351 4.77 -22.94 18.02
N ARG A 352 3.91 -23.79 18.61
CA ARG A 352 3.52 -23.71 20.02
C ARG A 352 4.73 -23.76 20.96
N LYS A 353 5.70 -24.63 20.68
CA LYS A 353 6.96 -24.70 21.45
C LYS A 353 7.82 -23.45 21.28
N ARG A 354 7.84 -22.84 20.09
CA ARG A 354 8.72 -21.70 19.77
C ARG A 354 8.17 -20.34 20.20
N VAL A 355 6.88 -20.09 19.99
CA VAL A 355 6.25 -18.77 20.23
C VAL A 355 5.24 -18.77 21.38
N GLY A 356 5.01 -19.93 22.00
CA GLY A 356 4.05 -20.12 23.08
C GLY A 356 2.61 -20.33 22.59
N ASP A 357 1.77 -20.85 23.49
CA ASP A 357 0.38 -21.24 23.23
C ASP A 357 -0.45 -20.11 22.62
N LYS A 358 -0.41 -18.94 23.27
CA LYS A 358 -1.21 -17.77 22.89
C LYS A 358 -0.95 -17.35 21.44
N ARG A 359 0.32 -17.18 21.06
CA ARG A 359 0.67 -16.75 19.70
C ARG A 359 0.41 -17.86 18.69
N ALA A 360 0.65 -19.12 19.03
CA ALA A 360 0.34 -20.25 18.16
C ALA A 360 -1.16 -20.38 17.87
N GLU A 361 -2.02 -20.13 18.86
CA GLU A 361 -3.48 -20.12 18.68
C GLU A 361 -3.92 -18.94 17.82
N TRP A 362 -3.36 -17.76 18.06
CA TRP A 362 -3.62 -16.62 17.20
C TRP A 362 -3.17 -16.86 15.76
N MET A 363 -2.05 -17.56 15.51
CA MET A 363 -1.57 -17.95 14.17
C MET A 363 -2.57 -18.78 13.35
N LEU A 364 -3.52 -19.46 14.01
CA LEU A 364 -4.57 -20.22 13.35
C LEU A 364 -5.79 -19.39 12.99
N LYS A 365 -5.98 -18.23 13.63
CA LYS A 365 -7.06 -17.29 13.31
C LYS A 365 -6.86 -16.67 11.94
N LEU A 366 -7.98 -16.30 11.31
CA LEU A 366 -7.93 -15.45 10.14
C LEU A 366 -7.56 -14.04 10.57
N ARG A 367 -6.65 -13.39 9.84
CA ARG A 367 -6.31 -11.98 10.04
C ARG A 367 -6.09 -11.27 8.72
N ASN A 368 -6.51 -10.02 8.62
CA ASN A 368 -5.98 -9.09 7.64
C ASN A 368 -5.40 -7.89 8.38
N ILE A 369 -4.23 -7.46 7.96
CA ILE A 369 -3.42 -6.44 8.62
C ILE A 369 -3.12 -5.38 7.57
N VAL A 370 -3.44 -4.13 7.84
CA VAL A 370 -3.06 -2.98 7.02
C VAL A 370 -1.98 -2.21 7.77
N VAL A 371 -0.82 -2.09 7.12
CA VAL A 371 0.23 -1.15 7.51
C VAL A 371 0.12 0.04 6.57
N PHE A 372 -0.41 1.12 7.12
CA PHE A 372 -0.55 2.39 6.43
C PHE A 372 0.82 2.86 5.89
N PRO A 373 0.89 3.46 4.69
CA PRO A 373 -0.22 3.70 3.77
C PRO A 373 -0.33 2.66 2.65
N ASN A 374 0.62 1.74 2.47
CA ASN A 374 0.75 1.01 1.19
C ASN A 374 0.96 -0.50 1.30
N MET A 375 0.82 -1.09 2.49
CA MET A 375 1.07 -2.52 2.68
C MET A 375 -0.09 -3.21 3.40
N GLN A 376 -0.40 -4.41 2.95
CA GLN A 376 -1.37 -5.29 3.61
C GLN A 376 -0.82 -6.72 3.71
N ILE A 377 -1.03 -7.38 4.84
CA ILE A 377 -0.86 -8.83 4.98
C ILE A 377 -2.25 -9.45 5.18
N ALA A 378 -2.65 -10.32 4.27
CA ALA A 378 -3.85 -11.13 4.46
C ALA A 378 -3.41 -12.54 4.82
N ASP A 379 -3.90 -13.04 5.94
CA ASP A 379 -3.65 -14.37 6.46
C ASP A 379 -4.97 -15.06 6.77
N SER A 380 -5.61 -15.56 5.72
CA SER A 380 -6.98 -16.07 5.77
C SER A 380 -7.07 -17.45 5.13
N THR A 381 -7.46 -17.52 3.87
CA THR A 381 -7.38 -18.73 3.06
C THR A 381 -5.94 -19.02 2.66
N SER A 382 -5.15 -17.98 2.40
CA SER A 382 -3.70 -18.04 2.17
C SER A 382 -3.02 -16.91 2.92
N LEU A 383 -1.72 -17.05 3.16
CA LEU A 383 -0.87 -15.97 3.68
C LEU A 383 -0.21 -15.26 2.48
N LEU A 384 -0.48 -13.96 2.37
CA LEU A 384 0.04 -13.13 1.30
C LEU A 384 0.37 -11.73 1.80
N LEU A 385 1.25 -11.07 1.04
CA LEU A 385 1.56 -9.66 1.16
C LEU A 385 1.06 -8.93 -0.08
N ARG A 386 0.40 -7.80 0.13
CA ARG A 386 -0.08 -6.89 -0.91
C ARG A 386 0.57 -5.53 -0.73
N THR A 387 0.82 -4.89 -1.85
CA THR A 387 1.15 -3.48 -1.88
C THR A 387 0.27 -2.78 -2.90
N PHE A 388 -0.09 -1.53 -2.62
CA PHE A 388 -0.82 -0.69 -3.55
C PHE A 388 -0.08 0.61 -3.80
N ARG A 389 0.01 0.98 -5.06
CA ARG A 389 0.61 2.23 -5.51
C ARG A 389 -0.46 3.05 -6.21
N PRO A 390 -0.87 4.20 -5.64
CA PRO A 390 -1.75 5.12 -6.33
C PRO A 390 -1.01 5.73 -7.54
N LEU A 391 -1.59 5.57 -8.73
CA LEU A 391 -1.07 6.13 -9.98
C LEU A 391 -1.80 7.42 -10.37
N ALA A 392 -3.08 7.52 -10.01
CA ALA A 392 -3.92 8.70 -10.13
C ALA A 392 -5.03 8.63 -9.06
N VAL A 393 -5.82 9.70 -8.92
CA VAL A 393 -6.99 9.74 -8.00
C VAL A 393 -7.95 8.56 -8.22
N ASN A 394 -8.07 8.10 -9.46
CA ASN A 394 -8.96 7.02 -9.91
C ASN A 394 -8.18 5.84 -10.51
N LYS A 395 -6.91 5.64 -10.15
CA LYS A 395 -6.13 4.52 -10.69
C LYS A 395 -5.10 4.01 -9.70
N THR A 396 -5.10 2.71 -9.46
CA THR A 396 -4.21 2.07 -8.49
C THR A 396 -3.56 0.83 -9.08
N GLU A 397 -2.25 0.69 -8.88
CA GLU A 397 -1.50 -0.55 -9.14
C GLU A 397 -1.45 -1.41 -7.88
N MET A 398 -1.78 -2.69 -8.03
CA MET A 398 -1.68 -3.72 -7.02
C MET A 398 -0.52 -4.66 -7.31
N ARG A 399 0.21 -5.04 -6.26
CA ARG A 399 1.15 -6.18 -6.31
C ARG A 399 0.81 -7.16 -5.20
N VAL A 400 0.86 -8.44 -5.51
CA VAL A 400 0.51 -9.52 -4.58
C VAL A 400 1.61 -10.58 -4.58
N TYR A 401 2.03 -10.98 -3.39
CA TYR A 401 3.09 -11.94 -3.15
C TYR A 401 2.57 -13.06 -2.25
N CYS A 402 2.74 -14.31 -2.68
CA CYS A 402 2.49 -15.46 -1.83
C CYS A 402 3.63 -15.57 -0.81
N MET A 403 3.31 -15.69 0.48
CA MET A 403 4.32 -15.80 1.54
C MET A 403 4.36 -17.21 2.13
N ALA A 404 5.56 -17.74 2.32
CA ALA A 404 5.78 -19.07 2.89
C ALA A 404 6.89 -19.07 3.95
N PRO A 405 6.89 -20.00 4.91
CA PRO A 405 8.05 -20.30 5.73
C PRO A 405 9.29 -20.64 4.89
N LEU A 406 10.46 -20.15 5.31
CA LEU A 406 11.73 -20.47 4.65
C LEU A 406 12.04 -21.97 4.74
N GLY A 407 12.05 -22.62 3.57
CA GLY A 407 12.21 -24.07 3.41
C GLY A 407 11.01 -24.91 3.83
N GLU A 408 9.80 -24.37 3.68
CA GLU A 408 8.57 -25.14 3.76
C GLU A 408 8.64 -26.43 2.89
N PRO A 409 8.21 -27.59 3.42
CA PRO A 409 8.22 -28.85 2.66
C PRO A 409 7.50 -28.72 1.31
N PRO A 410 7.99 -29.38 0.23
CA PRO A 410 7.43 -29.22 -1.12
C PRO A 410 5.92 -29.45 -1.22
N ALA A 411 5.39 -30.46 -0.52
CA ALA A 411 3.95 -30.75 -0.53
C ALA A 411 3.11 -29.64 0.13
N GLN A 412 3.60 -29.06 1.22
CA GLN A 412 2.93 -27.96 1.93
C GLN A 412 3.01 -26.66 1.11
N ARG A 413 4.16 -26.40 0.49
CA ARG A 413 4.33 -25.27 -0.43
C ARG A 413 3.44 -25.37 -1.67
N ALA A 414 3.29 -26.56 -2.24
CA ALA A 414 2.38 -26.80 -3.34
C ALA A 414 0.91 -26.53 -2.93
N TRP A 415 0.48 -27.00 -1.76
CA TRP A 415 -0.85 -26.67 -1.22
C TRP A 415 -1.04 -25.16 -1.05
N ARG A 416 -0.06 -24.47 -0.47
CA ARG A 416 -0.09 -23.01 -0.30
C ARG A 416 -0.28 -22.28 -1.62
N LEU A 417 0.50 -22.63 -2.64
CA LEU A 417 0.40 -22.04 -3.97
C LEU A 417 -0.97 -22.28 -4.60
N ARG A 418 -1.50 -23.50 -4.54
CA ARG A 418 -2.84 -23.80 -5.08
C ARG A 418 -3.95 -23.02 -4.36
N GLN A 419 -3.82 -22.84 -3.06
CA GLN A 419 -4.76 -22.04 -2.28
C GLN A 419 -4.67 -20.54 -2.60
N PHE A 420 -3.45 -20.04 -2.79
CA PHE A 420 -3.20 -18.67 -3.23
C PHE A 420 -3.79 -18.39 -4.62
N GLU A 421 -3.55 -19.30 -5.57
CA GLU A 421 -4.00 -19.20 -6.95
C GLU A 421 -5.53 -19.21 -7.09
N ASP A 422 -6.23 -19.98 -6.25
CA ASP A 422 -7.69 -20.16 -6.36
C ASP A 422 -8.48 -18.91 -5.95
N PHE A 423 -8.02 -18.19 -4.94
CA PHE A 423 -8.75 -17.05 -4.37
C PHE A 423 -8.17 -15.69 -4.76
N PHE A 424 -6.85 -15.53 -4.65
CA PHE A 424 -6.18 -14.21 -4.68
C PHE A 424 -5.45 -13.90 -5.98
N ASN A 425 -5.51 -14.80 -6.97
CA ASN A 425 -4.92 -14.53 -8.27
C ASN A 425 -5.76 -13.51 -9.06
N VAL A 426 -5.16 -12.86 -10.06
CA VAL A 426 -5.91 -12.03 -11.04
C VAL A 426 -6.97 -12.84 -11.79
N SER A 427 -6.71 -14.13 -11.99
CA SER A 427 -7.67 -15.10 -12.50
C SER A 427 -8.34 -15.92 -11.39
N GLY A 428 -8.16 -15.52 -10.13
CA GLY A 428 -8.78 -16.12 -8.96
C GLY A 428 -10.24 -15.68 -8.87
N LEU A 429 -10.98 -16.29 -7.95
CA LEU A 429 -12.43 -16.11 -7.90
C LEU A 429 -12.90 -14.91 -7.07
N ALA A 430 -12.01 -14.24 -6.32
CA ALA A 430 -12.39 -13.11 -5.46
C ALA A 430 -11.82 -11.77 -5.93
N THR A 431 -10.59 -11.74 -6.43
CA THR A 431 -9.94 -10.47 -6.82
C THR A 431 -10.72 -9.71 -7.90
N PRO A 432 -11.26 -10.36 -8.95
CA PRO A 432 -12.10 -9.68 -9.94
C PRO A 432 -13.41 -9.13 -9.39
N ASP A 433 -14.04 -9.83 -8.45
CA ASP A 433 -15.29 -9.39 -7.80
C ASP A 433 -15.03 -8.09 -7.01
N ASP A 434 -13.93 -8.03 -6.26
CA ASP A 434 -13.52 -6.84 -5.52
C ASP A 434 -13.20 -5.65 -6.46
N THR A 435 -12.36 -5.85 -7.49
CA THR A 435 -11.94 -4.75 -8.38
C THR A 435 -13.09 -4.17 -9.18
N SER A 436 -14.05 -5.00 -9.60
CA SER A 436 -15.23 -4.55 -10.33
C SER A 436 -16.08 -3.61 -9.46
N VAL A 437 -16.28 -3.96 -8.17
CA VAL A 437 -17.01 -3.11 -7.23
C VAL A 437 -16.27 -1.80 -6.94
N TYR A 438 -14.93 -1.82 -6.93
CA TYR A 438 -14.15 -0.59 -6.77
C TYR A 438 -14.34 0.37 -7.95
N GLU A 439 -14.32 -0.15 -9.17
CA GLU A 439 -14.53 0.63 -10.40
C GLU A 439 -15.96 1.17 -10.48
N ASP A 440 -16.95 0.37 -10.09
CA ASP A 440 -18.34 0.83 -9.95
C ASP A 440 -18.48 1.93 -8.90
N SER A 441 -17.79 1.80 -7.77
CA SER A 441 -17.75 2.85 -6.73
C SER A 441 -17.14 4.13 -7.29
N GLN A 442 -16.03 4.01 -8.03
CA GLN A 442 -15.36 5.16 -8.66
C GLN A 442 -16.27 5.86 -9.67
N ALA A 443 -17.00 5.10 -10.50
CA ALA A 443 -17.99 5.65 -11.42
C ALA A 443 -19.14 6.34 -10.64
N GLY A 444 -19.60 5.71 -9.56
CA GLY A 444 -20.63 6.24 -8.66
C GLY A 444 -20.23 7.56 -8.01
N PHE A 445 -18.94 7.79 -7.74
CA PHE A 445 -18.46 9.07 -7.22
C PHE A 445 -18.64 10.24 -8.19
N ALA A 446 -19.06 10.04 -9.44
CA ALA A 446 -19.51 11.14 -10.30
C ALA A 446 -20.85 11.74 -9.85
N ALA A 447 -21.69 10.98 -9.14
CA ALA A 447 -22.97 11.45 -8.63
C ALA A 447 -22.79 12.50 -7.53
N PRO A 448 -23.67 13.51 -7.42
CA PRO A 448 -23.56 14.60 -6.45
C PRO A 448 -23.98 14.17 -5.03
N VAL A 449 -23.41 13.05 -4.55
CA VAL A 449 -23.60 12.53 -3.19
C VAL A 449 -22.44 13.01 -2.33
N SER A 450 -22.68 13.89 -1.36
CA SER A 450 -21.59 14.42 -0.52
C SER A 450 -21.06 13.40 0.47
N TRP A 451 -21.90 12.84 1.33
CA TRP A 451 -21.49 12.01 2.45
C TRP A 451 -21.78 10.53 2.20
N LEU A 452 -20.73 9.72 2.17
CA LEU A 452 -20.84 8.27 2.18
C LEU A 452 -21.21 7.79 3.59
N GLN A 453 -21.98 6.70 3.66
CA GLN A 453 -22.55 6.17 4.90
C GLN A 453 -22.03 4.75 5.17
N GLY A 454 -22.21 4.28 6.41
CA GLY A 454 -21.86 2.91 6.81
C GLY A 454 -20.54 2.77 7.58
N TYR A 455 -19.70 3.80 7.59
CA TYR A 455 -18.44 3.83 8.35
C TYR A 455 -18.62 3.75 9.88
N GLN A 456 -19.86 3.88 10.37
CA GLN A 456 -20.22 3.79 11.79
C GLN A 456 -20.46 2.36 12.27
N ARG A 457 -20.39 1.36 11.37
CA ARG A 457 -20.66 -0.04 11.71
C ARG A 457 -19.68 -0.50 12.79
N GLY A 458 -20.23 -0.84 13.96
CA GLY A 458 -19.44 -1.28 15.13
C GLY A 458 -19.09 -0.16 16.12
N MET A 459 -19.46 1.10 15.89
CA MET A 459 -19.18 2.21 16.82
C MET A 459 -19.71 1.95 18.23
N ALA A 460 -20.93 1.39 18.37
CA ALA A 460 -21.53 1.08 19.67
C ALA A 460 -20.78 -0.04 20.43
N ALA A 461 -19.94 -0.81 19.75
CA ALA A 461 -19.10 -1.86 20.34
C ALA A 461 -17.62 -1.44 20.41
N THR A 462 -17.29 -0.21 20.00
CA THR A 462 -15.92 0.31 20.03
C THR A 462 -15.60 0.82 21.42
N GLU A 463 -14.49 0.34 21.99
CA GLU A 463 -14.01 0.76 23.30
C GLU A 463 -12.78 1.67 23.12
N PRO A 464 -12.72 2.85 23.79
CA PRO A 464 -11.52 3.65 23.79
C PRO A 464 -10.40 2.96 24.61
N GLY A 465 -9.20 2.91 24.04
CA GLY A 465 -8.05 2.24 24.65
C GLY A 465 -8.11 0.72 24.52
N ALA A 466 -7.26 0.02 25.28
CA ALA A 466 -7.17 -1.43 25.20
C ALA A 466 -8.46 -2.10 25.72
N SER A 467 -9.11 -2.89 24.85
CA SER A 467 -10.20 -3.78 25.25
C SER A 467 -9.70 -4.91 26.16
N ALA A 468 -10.62 -5.70 26.72
CA ALA A 468 -10.23 -6.90 27.49
C ALA A 468 -9.37 -7.86 26.65
N LEU A 469 -9.71 -8.04 25.37
CA LEU A 469 -8.96 -8.90 24.46
C LEU A 469 -7.59 -8.31 24.09
N ALA A 470 -7.48 -6.99 23.89
CA ALA A 470 -6.21 -6.32 23.65
C ALA A 470 -5.24 -6.53 24.83
N ARG A 471 -5.72 -6.28 26.06
CA ARG A 471 -4.95 -6.54 27.29
C ARG A 471 -4.54 -8.01 27.43
N GLU A 472 -5.41 -8.94 27.07
CA GLU A 472 -5.11 -10.37 27.09
C GLU A 472 -3.92 -10.70 26.19
N ILE A 473 -3.85 -10.11 25.01
CA ILE A 473 -2.77 -10.37 24.04
C ILE A 473 -1.56 -9.45 24.20
N GLY A 474 -1.60 -8.52 25.15
CA GLY A 474 -0.49 -7.65 25.51
C GLY A 474 -0.29 -6.49 24.55
N ILE A 475 -1.39 -6.00 23.97
CA ILE A 475 -1.45 -4.80 23.13
C ILE A 475 -2.49 -3.82 23.64
#